data_AF-A0AAU6X9D6-F1
#
_entry.id   AF-A0AAU6X9D6-F1
#
_cell.length_a   1.000
_cell.length_b   1.000
_cell.length_c   1.000
_cell.angle_alpha   90.00
_cell.angle_beta   90.00
_cell.angle_gamma   90.00
#
_symmetry.space_group_name_H-M   'P 1'
#
loop_
_entity.id
_entity.type
_entity.pdbx_description
1 polymer ?
#
loop_
_entity_poly.entity_id
_entity_poly.type
_entity_poly.pdbx_seq_one_letter_code
_entity_poly.pdbx_strand_id
1 'polypeptide(L)'
;MAIKTYLDREAKAWLKRKKGPDEILRIVPDRLTDGHIPNYALFTAFDENPEYLGCILFDAKGYWIYDGDVLSVTEQEQVAKFIINYTERL
;
A
#
# COMPACT_ATOMS: atom_id res chain seq x y z
N MET A 1 17.94 -4.02 16.43
CA MET A 1 17.54 -3.79 15.03
C MET A 1 16.11 -4.31 14.92
N ALA A 2 15.11 -3.44 14.78
CA ALA A 2 13.73 -3.91 14.65
C ALA A 2 13.59 -4.57 13.28
N ILE A 3 13.15 -5.83 13.24
CA ILE A 3 12.79 -6.51 12.00
C ILE A 3 11.58 -5.75 11.45
N LYS A 4 11.75 -5.04 10.32
CA LYS A 4 10.62 -4.43 9.62
C LYS A 4 9.86 -5.55 8.93
N THR A 5 8.78 -6.00 9.56
CA THR A 5 7.83 -6.94 8.96
C THR A 5 6.92 -6.13 8.05
N TYR A 6 7.25 -6.08 6.76
CA TYR A 6 6.31 -5.57 5.77
C TYR A 6 5.22 -6.61 5.48
N LEU A 7 4.13 -6.20 4.84
CA LEU A 7 3.05 -7.09 4.41
C LEU A 7 3.59 -8.21 3.50
N ASP A 8 3.38 -9.46 3.91
CA ASP A 8 3.70 -10.67 3.13
C ASP A 8 2.48 -11.18 2.35
N ARG A 9 1.27 -10.73 2.72
CA ARG A 9 -0.02 -11.08 2.10
C ARG A 9 -0.81 -9.83 1.71
N GLU A 10 -1.82 -10.06 0.90
CA GLU A 10 -2.82 -9.04 0.61
C GLU A 10 -3.48 -8.53 1.91
N ALA A 11 -3.67 -7.21 1.98
CA ALA A 11 -4.39 -6.57 3.08
C ALA A 11 -5.42 -5.58 2.55
N LYS A 12 -6.43 -5.30 3.38
CA LYS A 12 -7.41 -4.24 3.13
C LYS A 12 -7.21 -3.09 4.12
N ALA A 13 -7.16 -1.87 3.61
CA ALA A 13 -6.90 -0.68 4.40
C ALA A 13 -7.97 0.38 4.16
N TRP A 14 -8.45 1.01 5.23
CA TRP A 14 -9.27 2.22 5.10
C TRP A 14 -8.42 3.39 4.62
N LEU A 15 -8.91 4.08 3.61
CA LEU A 15 -8.37 5.32 3.07
C LEU A 15 -9.39 6.43 3.27
N LYS A 16 -9.00 7.44 4.06
CA LYS A 16 -9.80 8.66 4.13
C LYS A 16 -9.44 9.57 2.97
N ARG A 17 -10.42 9.79 2.11
CA ARG A 17 -10.24 10.61 0.91
C ARG A 17 -10.34 12.09 1.26
N LYS A 18 -9.50 12.93 0.66
CA LYS A 18 -9.62 14.39 0.85
C LYS A 18 -10.88 14.94 0.18
N LYS A 19 -11.28 14.33 -0.93
CA LYS A 19 -12.49 14.66 -1.70
C LYS A 19 -13.18 13.35 -2.07
N GLY A 20 -14.49 13.29 -1.86
CA GLY A 20 -15.27 12.07 -2.10
C GLY A 20 -15.45 11.22 -0.85
N PRO A 21 -16.13 10.07 -0.97
CA PRO A 21 -16.34 9.15 0.13
C PRO A 21 -15.03 8.50 0.58
N ASP A 22 -14.95 8.14 1.85
CA ASP A 22 -13.91 7.24 2.33
C ASP A 22 -14.00 5.90 1.60
N GLU A 23 -12.86 5.25 1.42
CA GLU A 23 -12.74 4.06 0.58
C GLU A 23 -11.90 2.98 1.26
N ILE A 24 -12.11 1.73 0.89
CA ILE A 24 -11.23 0.63 1.30
C ILE A 24 -10.36 0.26 0.11
N LEU A 25 -9.05 0.28 0.32
CA LEU A 25 -8.07 -0.18 -0.64
C LEU A 25 -7.76 -1.65 -0.43
N ARG A 26 -7.49 -2.34 -1.53
CA ARG A 26 -6.85 -3.64 -1.59
C ARG A 26 -5.37 -3.42 -1.89
N ILE A 27 -4.52 -3.83 -0.96
CA ILE A 27 -3.07 -3.69 -1.04
C ILE A 27 -2.48 -5.05 -1.34
N VAL A 28 -1.82 -5.19 -2.48
CA VAL A 28 -1.27 -6.47 -2.95
C VAL A 28 0.25 -6.39 -2.99
N PRO A 29 0.98 -7.21 -2.22
CA PRO A 29 2.42 -7.31 -2.35
C PRO A 29 2.78 -7.86 -3.74
N ASP A 30 3.56 -7.10 -4.50
CA ASP A 30 4.10 -7.55 -5.77
C ASP A 30 5.39 -8.34 -5.55
N ARG A 31 5.33 -9.63 -5.87
CA ARG A 31 6.42 -10.62 -5.66
C ARG A 31 7.27 -10.82 -6.91
N LEU A 32 7.02 -10.08 -7.99
CA LEU A 32 7.63 -10.34 -9.30
C LEU A 32 9.06 -9.80 -9.43
N THR A 33 9.55 -8.98 -8.49
CA THR A 33 10.93 -8.49 -8.54
C THR A 33 11.87 -9.48 -7.85
N ASP A 34 12.65 -10.17 -8.68
CA ASP A 34 13.82 -10.97 -8.34
C ASP A 34 14.89 -10.06 -7.69
N GLY A 35 14.64 -9.56 -6.48
CA GLY A 35 15.57 -8.69 -5.76
C GLY A 35 14.94 -7.54 -4.96
N HIS A 36 14.51 -7.87 -3.74
CA HIS A 36 14.71 -7.07 -2.52
C HIS A 36 13.97 -5.73 -2.29
N ILE A 37 13.24 -5.16 -3.24
CA ILE A 37 12.49 -3.91 -3.02
C ILE A 37 11.01 -4.25 -2.77
N PRO A 38 10.49 -4.11 -1.53
CA PRO A 38 9.07 -4.32 -1.27
C PRO A 38 8.21 -3.37 -2.11
N ASN A 39 7.31 -3.94 -2.91
CA ASN A 39 6.37 -3.23 -3.75
C ASN A 39 4.93 -3.62 -3.37
N TYR A 40 4.05 -2.63 -3.28
CA TYR A 40 2.65 -2.80 -2.91
C TYR A 40 1.74 -2.12 -3.91
N ALA A 41 1.13 -2.90 -4.80
CA ALA A 41 0.13 -2.42 -5.74
C ALA A 41 -1.18 -2.12 -5.01
N LEU A 42 -1.82 -1.00 -5.37
CA LEU A 42 -3.03 -0.49 -4.71
C LEU A 42 -4.21 -0.57 -5.68
N PHE A 43 -5.33 -1.08 -5.19
CA PHE A 43 -6.56 -1.19 -5.96
C PHE A 43 -7.77 -0.78 -5.12
N THR A 44 -8.89 -0.48 -5.77
CA THR A 44 -10.20 -0.45 -5.10
C THR A 44 -10.56 -1.86 -4.62
N ALA A 45 -11.15 -1.99 -3.43
CA ALA A 45 -11.21 -3.30 -2.76
C ALA A 45 -12.42 -4.19 -3.12
N PHE A 46 -13.47 -3.62 -3.70
CA PHE A 46 -14.76 -4.30 -3.83
C PHE A 46 -15.41 -4.19 -5.21
N ASP A 47 -14.80 -3.47 -6.14
CA ASP A 47 -15.32 -3.39 -7.50
C ASP A 47 -15.11 -4.71 -8.24
N GLU A 48 -16.05 -5.08 -9.11
CA GLU A 48 -15.91 -6.27 -9.99
C GLU A 48 -14.67 -6.16 -10.88
N ASN A 49 -14.34 -4.93 -11.29
CA ASN A 49 -13.10 -4.58 -11.98
C ASN A 49 -12.33 -3.56 -11.12
N PRO A 50 -11.41 -4.02 -10.25
CA PRO A 50 -10.65 -3.14 -9.37
C PRO A 50 -9.85 -2.10 -10.15
N GLU A 51 -10.03 -0.83 -9.83
CA GLU A 51 -9.25 0.25 -10.42
C GLU A 51 -7.85 0.24 -9.82
N TYR A 52 -6.82 0.36 -10.67
CA TYR A 52 -5.44 0.48 -10.21
C TYR A 52 -5.15 1.92 -9.76
N LEU A 53 -4.66 2.05 -8.53
CA LEU A 53 -4.43 3.34 -7.89
C LEU A 53 -2.95 3.67 -7.75
N GLY A 54 -2.06 2.95 -8.42
CA GLY A 54 -0.60 3.08 -8.26
C GLY A 54 0.00 2.07 -7.28
N CYS A 55 1.24 2.29 -6.89
CA CYS A 55 1.94 1.41 -5.96
C CYS A 55 2.82 2.16 -4.96
N ILE A 56 3.09 1.54 -3.80
CA ILE A 56 4.04 2.01 -2.81
C ILE A 56 5.30 1.15 -2.89
N LEU A 57 6.44 1.79 -3.14
CA LEU A 57 7.75 1.16 -3.25
C LEU A 57 8.59 1.53 -2.02
N PHE A 58 9.31 0.56 -1.46
CA PHE A 58 10.20 0.78 -0.31
C PHE A 58 11.66 0.52 -0.68
N ASP A 59 12.56 1.41 -0.28
CA ASP A 59 14.00 1.14 -0.38
C ASP A 59 14.50 0.25 0.78
N ALA A 60 15.78 -0.14 0.72
CA ALA A 60 16.42 -0.96 1.76
C ALA A 60 16.49 -0.28 3.14
N LYS A 61 16.34 1.05 3.22
CA LYS A 61 16.28 1.82 4.47
C LYS A 61 14.83 1.95 4.98
N GLY A 62 13.86 1.57 4.14
CA GLY A 62 12.42 1.70 4.34
C GLY A 62 11.92 3.13 4.23
N TYR A 63 12.59 3.97 3.44
CA TYR A 63 11.93 5.11 2.83
C TYR A 63 10.99 4.60 1.75
N TRP A 64 9.91 5.35 1.50
CA TRP A 64 8.92 4.96 0.51
C TRP A 64 8.69 6.06 -0.51
N ILE A 65 8.30 5.64 -1.70
CA ILE A 65 7.76 6.51 -2.76
C ILE A 65 6.42 5.94 -3.22
N TYR A 66 5.57 6.82 -3.74
CA TYR A 66 4.39 6.44 -4.46
C TYR A 66 4.64 6.59 -5.95
N ASP A 67 4.39 5.52 -6.71
CA ASP A 67 4.42 5.52 -8.18
C ASP A 67 2.98 5.44 -8.68
N GLY A 68 2.47 6.59 -9.13
CA GLY A 68 1.10 6.81 -9.58
C GLY A 68 0.72 8.28 -9.50
N ASP A 69 -0.49 8.61 -9.95
CA ASP A 69 -1.02 9.98 -10.06
C ASP A 69 -2.43 10.15 -9.46
N VAL A 70 -3.03 9.07 -8.94
CA VAL A 70 -4.41 9.05 -8.45
C VAL A 70 -4.52 9.53 -7.00
N LEU A 71 -3.60 9.10 -6.13
CA LEU A 71 -3.64 9.43 -4.71
C LEU A 71 -2.99 10.79 -4.44
N SER A 72 -3.62 11.61 -3.61
CA SER A 72 -3.01 12.81 -3.05
C SER A 72 -1.93 12.46 -2.01
N VAL A 73 -1.02 13.40 -1.71
CA VAL A 73 0.08 13.17 -0.75
C VAL A 73 -0.43 12.65 0.61
N THR A 74 -1.53 13.21 1.13
CA THR A 74 -2.12 12.78 2.41
C THR A 74 -2.70 11.36 2.34
N GLU A 75 -3.21 10.94 1.19
CA GLU A 75 -3.70 9.58 0.96
C GLU A 75 -2.53 8.60 0.84
N GLN A 76 -1.47 8.98 0.12
CA GLN A 76 -0.23 8.20 0.02
C GLN A 76 0.38 7.94 1.40
N GLU A 77 0.48 8.97 2.25
CA GLU A 77 1.00 8.86 3.61
C GLU A 77 0.17 7.91 4.49
N GLN A 78 -1.16 7.91 4.35
CA GLN A 78 -2.04 6.99 5.08
C GLN A 78 -1.76 5.54 4.71
N VAL A 79 -1.64 5.25 3.41
CA VAL A 79 -1.38 3.89 2.91
C VAL A 79 0.02 3.43 3.33
N ALA A 80 1.03 4.26 3.12
CA ALA A 80 2.40 3.92 3.53
C ALA A 80 2.48 3.67 5.04
N LYS A 81 1.82 4.51 5.85
CA LYS A 81 1.75 4.31 7.31
C LYS A 81 1.04 3.01 7.68
N PHE A 82 -0.05 2.65 6.98
CA PHE A 82 -0.71 1.38 7.18
C PHE A 82 0.26 0.21 6.91
N ILE A 83 0.92 0.18 5.74
CA ILE A 83 1.85 -0.88 5.36
C ILE A 83 3.00 -1.02 6.36
N ILE A 84 3.57 0.09 6.83
CA ILE A 84 4.70 0.10 7.78
C ILE A 84 4.32 -0.44 9.16
N ASN A 85 3.10 -0.15 9.62
CA ASN A 85 2.66 -0.49 10.98
C ASN A 85 1.75 -1.71 11.04
N TYR A 86 1.39 -2.28 9.89
CA TYR A 86 0.50 -3.42 9.86
C TYR A 86 1.19 -4.61 10.51
N THR A 87 0.54 -5.14 11.55
CA THR A 87 0.96 -6.37 12.20
C THR A 87 -0.14 -7.38 11.92
N GLU A 88 0.17 -8.48 11.23
CA GLU A 88 -0.77 -9.59 11.11
C GLU A 88 -1.16 -10.05 12.52
N ARG A 89 -2.43 -9.88 12.89
CA ARG A 89 -2.98 -10.54 14.08
C ARG A 89 -3.37 -11.95 13.67
N LEU A 90 -2.53 -12.90 14.09
CA LEU A 90 -2.78 -14.35 14.07
C LEU A 90 -4.03 -14.72 14.89
#